data_AF-A0A937G0T3-F1
#
_entry.id   AF-A0A937G0T3-F1
#
_cell.length_a   1.000
_cell.length_b   1.000
_cell.length_c   1.000
_cell.angle_alpha   90.00
_cell.angle_beta   90.00
_cell.angle_gamma   90.00
#
_symmetry.space_group_name_H-M   'P 1'
#
loop_
_entity.id
_entity.type
_entity.pdbx_description
1 polymer ?
#
loop_
_entity_poly.entity_id
_entity_poly.type
_entity_poly.pdbx_seq_one_letter_code
_entity_poly.pdbx_strand_id
1 'polypeptide(L)'
;MENRATGKPEKGYNYIQLQENLERVLSKIGLANTVKLLENVVSDECSKGGDIERINVITEYIIAQVIRVFDLKPKKFYTCNVREYRDARMVAYHLLRKYTAGSYSKIGERFNQHKRNVIYFCNKCSETLSVARFHPVFAERYKTVEYQTITFISKLE
;
A
#
# COMPACT_ATOMS: atom_id res chain seq x y z
N MET A 1 23.06 10.20 -37.17
CA MET A 1 21.62 10.17 -37.47
C MET A 1 20.92 9.55 -36.27
N GLU A 2 20.21 10.39 -35.50
CA GLU A 2 19.46 10.00 -34.31
C GLU A 2 18.33 9.02 -34.64
N ASN A 3 18.13 8.00 -33.80
CA ASN A 3 16.84 7.31 -33.71
C ASN A 3 16.23 7.61 -32.34
N ARG A 4 15.18 8.43 -32.38
CA ARG A 4 14.34 8.86 -31.25
C ARG A 4 13.57 7.68 -30.68
N ALA A 5 13.72 7.44 -29.38
CA ALA A 5 12.75 6.72 -28.58
C ALA A 5 11.51 7.61 -28.36
N THR A 6 10.36 7.17 -28.85
CA THR A 6 9.06 7.82 -28.61
C THR A 6 8.39 7.19 -27.38
N GLY A 7 8.73 7.71 -26.19
CA GLY A 7 7.93 7.50 -24.98
C GLY A 7 6.74 8.47 -24.97
N LYS A 8 5.51 7.95 -24.90
CA LYS A 8 4.30 8.76 -24.67
C LYS A 8 4.43 9.53 -23.34
N PRO A 9 4.05 10.82 -23.26
CA PRO A 9 4.04 11.54 -22.00
C PRO A 9 2.91 11.03 -21.09
N GLU A 10 3.28 10.59 -19.89
CA GLU A 10 2.34 10.43 -18.77
C GLU A 10 1.65 11.79 -18.52
N LYS A 11 0.37 11.79 -18.13
CA LYS A 11 -0.30 13.01 -17.62
C LYS A 11 0.36 13.39 -16.29
N GLY A 12 1.51 14.05 -16.37
CA GLY A 12 2.27 14.51 -15.22
C GLY A 12 1.51 15.65 -14.56
N TYR A 13 1.17 15.47 -13.29
CA TYR A 13 0.81 16.58 -12.44
C TYR A 13 1.97 17.60 -12.48
N ASN A 14 1.67 18.84 -12.82
CA ASN A 14 2.65 19.92 -12.87
C ASN A 14 2.78 20.54 -11.47
N TYR A 15 3.98 21.03 -11.13
CA TYR A 15 4.27 21.83 -9.95
C TYR A 15 3.24 22.93 -9.68
N ILE A 16 2.73 23.59 -10.73
CA ILE A 16 1.68 24.62 -10.60
C ILE A 16 0.40 24.04 -9.98
N GLN A 17 -0.03 22.86 -10.43
CA GLN A 17 -1.23 22.20 -9.91
C GLN A 17 -1.02 21.72 -8.47
N LEU A 18 0.20 21.31 -8.11
CA LEU A 18 0.52 20.97 -6.73
C LEU A 18 0.44 22.21 -5.83
N GLN A 19 1.01 23.33 -6.26
CA GLN A 19 0.97 24.59 -5.51
C GLN A 19 -0.46 25.07 -5.28
N GLU A 20 -1.31 25.07 -6.33
CA GLU A 20 -2.72 25.46 -6.20
C GLU A 20 -3.47 24.58 -5.18
N ASN A 21 -3.18 23.28 -5.17
CA ASN A 21 -3.81 22.37 -4.21
C ASN A 21 -3.30 22.59 -2.78
N LEU A 22 -2.00 22.86 -2.61
CA LEU A 22 -1.44 23.20 -1.30
C LEU A 22 -2.01 24.51 -0.75
N GLU A 23 -2.18 25.53 -1.59
CA GLU A 23 -2.80 26.81 -1.21
C GLU A 23 -4.27 26.64 -0.82
N ARG A 24 -5.02 25.76 -1.50
CA ARG A 24 -6.40 25.43 -1.12
C ARG A 24 -6.47 24.75 0.24
N VAL A 25 -5.57 23.81 0.52
CA VAL A 25 -5.49 23.15 1.82
C VAL A 25 -5.11 24.18 2.89
N LEU A 26 -4.09 25.01 2.65
CA LEU A 26 -3.66 26.08 3.53
C LEU A 26 -4.79 27.05 3.87
N SER A 27 -5.57 27.45 2.87
CA SER A 27 -6.71 28.35 3.05
C SER A 27 -7.83 27.73 3.90
N LYS A 28 -7.95 26.39 3.90
CA LYS A 28 -9.01 25.67 4.60
C LYS A 28 -8.66 25.36 6.06
N ILE A 29 -7.42 25.00 6.34
CA ILE A 29 -7.01 24.54 7.68
C ILE A 29 -5.97 25.45 8.36
N GLY A 30 -5.43 26.44 7.66
CA GLY A 30 -4.44 27.38 8.16
C GLY A 30 -3.00 26.87 8.06
N LEU A 31 -2.06 27.82 8.08
CA LEU A 31 -0.62 27.57 7.88
C LEU A 31 -0.05 26.56 8.89
N ALA A 32 -0.27 26.79 10.19
CA ALA A 32 0.29 25.92 11.24
C ALA A 32 -0.19 24.46 11.11
N ASN A 33 -1.46 24.25 10.79
CA ASN A 33 -2.01 22.90 10.61
C ASN A 33 -1.55 22.27 9.28
N THR A 34 -1.35 23.08 8.24
CA THR A 34 -0.82 22.61 6.96
C THR A 34 0.64 22.18 7.09
N VAL A 35 1.46 22.95 7.82
CA VAL A 35 2.84 22.59 8.15
C VAL A 35 2.86 21.29 8.94
N LYS A 36 2.04 21.15 10.00
CA LYS A 36 1.95 19.90 10.78
C LYS A 36 1.50 18.71 9.93
N LEU A 37 0.56 18.91 9.00
CA LEU A 37 0.11 17.86 8.07
C LEU A 37 1.24 17.44 7.13
N LEU A 38 1.97 18.40 6.55
CA LEU A 38 3.11 18.13 5.68
C LEU A 38 4.26 17.48 6.45
N GLU A 39 4.54 17.94 7.67
CA GLU A 39 5.52 17.35 8.56
C GLU A 39 5.14 15.92 8.92
N ASN A 40 3.87 15.58 9.14
CA ASN A 40 3.44 14.20 9.38
C ASN A 40 3.49 13.32 8.13
N VAL A 41 3.31 13.91 6.94
CA VAL A 41 3.44 13.20 5.66
C VAL A 41 4.91 12.96 5.31
N VAL A 42 5.80 13.87 5.72
CA VAL A 42 7.24 13.83 5.45
C VAL A 42 8.00 13.07 6.54
N SER A 43 7.57 13.18 7.80
CA SER A 43 8.19 12.52 8.95
C SER A 43 7.65 11.10 9.08
N ASP A 44 8.52 10.12 8.90
CA ASP A 44 8.29 8.69 9.12
C ASP A 44 8.15 8.36 10.65
N GLU A 45 7.56 9.27 11.43
CA GLU A 45 7.59 9.23 12.90
C GLU A 45 6.30 8.63 13.50
N CYS A 46 6.41 7.32 13.71
CA CYS A 46 5.63 6.44 14.58
C CYS A 46 5.08 7.11 15.87
N SER A 47 3.81 7.52 15.88
CA SER A 47 3.06 8.05 17.02
C SER A 47 2.38 6.94 17.82
N LYS A 48 3.09 6.43 18.84
CA LYS A 48 2.88 5.13 19.53
C LYS A 48 1.57 4.89 20.33
N GLY A 49 0.58 5.78 20.32
CA GLY A 49 -0.69 5.61 21.05
C GLY A 49 -1.89 5.34 20.15
N GLY A 50 -2.24 6.30 19.29
CA GLY A 50 -3.32 6.19 18.31
C GLY A 50 -2.96 5.37 17.07
N ASP A 51 -1.66 5.27 16.75
CA ASP A 51 -1.22 4.54 15.55
C ASP A 51 -1.42 3.04 15.69
N ILE A 52 -1.30 2.44 16.88
CA ILE A 52 -1.37 0.98 17.00
C ILE A 52 -2.77 0.47 16.68
N GLU A 53 -3.81 1.13 17.19
CA GLU A 53 -5.19 0.76 16.91
C GLU A 53 -5.54 1.02 15.44
N ARG A 54 -5.16 2.18 14.89
CA ARG A 54 -5.30 2.48 13.46
C ARG A 54 -4.58 1.44 12.59
N ILE A 55 -3.34 1.09 12.90
CA ILE A 55 -2.56 0.06 12.20
C ILE A 55 -3.28 -1.29 12.27
N ASN A 56 -3.84 -1.67 13.43
CA ASN A 56 -4.57 -2.92 13.57
C ASN A 56 -5.84 -2.93 12.70
N VAL A 57 -6.62 -1.84 12.72
CA VAL A 57 -7.83 -1.69 11.89
C VAL A 57 -7.49 -1.76 10.40
N ILE A 58 -6.44 -1.06 9.96
CA ILE A 58 -5.95 -1.12 8.58
C ILE A 58 -5.46 -2.54 8.24
N THR A 59 -4.78 -3.20 9.17
CA THR A 59 -4.25 -4.55 8.97
C THR A 59 -5.37 -5.57 8.75
N GLU A 60 -6.34 -5.60 9.64
CA GLU A 60 -7.50 -6.49 9.52
C GLU A 60 -8.31 -6.19 8.26
N TYR A 61 -8.46 -4.91 7.91
CA TYR A 61 -9.11 -4.51 6.67
C TYR A 61 -8.39 -5.05 5.43
N ILE A 62 -7.06 -4.84 5.32
CA ILE A 62 -6.27 -5.34 4.19
C ILE A 62 -6.40 -6.86 4.08
N ILE A 63 -6.27 -7.59 5.19
CA ILE A 63 -6.39 -9.06 5.19
C ILE A 63 -7.76 -9.49 4.69
N ALA A 64 -8.84 -8.87 5.19
CA ALA A 64 -10.20 -9.17 4.76
C ALA A 64 -10.40 -8.89 3.26
N GLN A 65 -9.88 -7.78 2.75
CA GLN A 65 -10.00 -7.43 1.33
C GLN A 65 -9.20 -8.37 0.43
N VAL A 66 -7.99 -8.73 0.84
CA VAL A 66 -7.17 -9.71 0.11
C VAL A 66 -7.89 -11.05 0.02
N ILE A 67 -8.42 -11.57 1.13
CA ILE A 67 -9.15 -12.84 1.16
C ILE A 67 -10.36 -12.78 0.22
N ARG A 68 -11.11 -11.67 0.25
CA ARG A 68 -12.31 -11.47 -0.57
C ARG A 68 -11.99 -11.36 -2.07
N VAL A 69 -11.03 -10.51 -2.44
CA VAL A 69 -10.68 -10.24 -3.85
C VAL A 69 -10.01 -11.44 -4.51
N PHE A 70 -9.25 -12.24 -3.75
CA PHE A 70 -8.65 -13.47 -4.25
C PHE A 70 -9.59 -14.69 -4.16
N ASP A 71 -10.82 -14.52 -3.67
CA ASP A 71 -11.82 -15.58 -3.47
C ASP A 71 -11.30 -16.77 -2.66
N LEU A 72 -10.75 -16.47 -1.48
CA LEU A 72 -10.09 -17.45 -0.61
C LEU A 72 -10.95 -17.81 0.60
N LYS A 73 -10.69 -18.99 1.16
CA LYS A 73 -11.29 -19.41 2.43
C LYS A 73 -10.49 -18.80 3.60
N PRO A 74 -11.10 -17.98 4.49
CA PRO A 74 -10.38 -17.32 5.58
C PRO A 74 -9.58 -18.29 6.46
N LYS A 75 -10.18 -19.44 6.81
CA LYS A 75 -9.55 -20.49 7.63
C LYS A 75 -8.25 -21.05 7.04
N LYS A 76 -8.07 -20.96 5.72
CA LYS A 76 -6.88 -21.46 5.01
C LYS A 76 -5.87 -20.36 4.69
N PHE A 77 -6.20 -19.09 4.94
CA PHE A 77 -5.42 -17.95 4.50
C PHE A 77 -3.98 -17.96 5.02
N TYR A 78 -3.77 -18.32 6.28
CA TYR A 78 -2.46 -18.28 6.93
C TYR A 78 -1.59 -19.52 6.68
N THR A 79 -2.21 -20.67 6.37
CA THR A 79 -1.54 -21.98 6.38
C THR A 79 -1.43 -22.64 5.01
N CYS A 80 -2.30 -22.29 4.06
CA CYS A 80 -2.33 -22.94 2.76
C CYS A 80 -1.16 -22.50 1.88
N ASN A 81 -0.40 -23.45 1.34
CA ASN A 81 0.78 -23.20 0.51
C ASN A 81 0.51 -23.19 -1.00
N VAL A 82 -0.75 -23.32 -1.41
CA VAL A 82 -1.14 -23.22 -2.82
C VAL A 82 -0.85 -21.80 -3.32
N ARG A 83 -0.51 -21.68 -4.62
CA ARG A 83 -0.03 -20.45 -5.25
C ARG A 83 -0.93 -19.25 -4.96
N GLU A 84 -2.23 -19.36 -5.12
CA GLU A 84 -3.19 -18.26 -4.95
C GLU A 84 -3.16 -17.71 -3.52
N TYR A 85 -3.02 -18.58 -2.52
CA TYR A 85 -2.90 -18.20 -1.12
C TYR A 85 -1.57 -17.51 -0.83
N ARG A 86 -0.47 -17.95 -1.46
CA ARG A 86 0.84 -17.30 -1.35
C ARG A 86 0.82 -15.93 -2.02
N ASP A 87 0.25 -15.83 -3.21
CA ASP A 87 0.13 -14.58 -3.96
C ASP A 87 -0.74 -13.57 -3.19
N ALA A 88 -1.84 -14.03 -2.59
CA ALA A 88 -2.67 -13.19 -1.72
C ALA A 88 -1.90 -12.69 -0.47
N ARG A 89 -1.19 -13.57 0.24
CA ARG A 89 -0.34 -13.16 1.38
C ARG A 89 0.76 -12.19 0.95
N MET A 90 1.35 -12.40 -0.23
CA MET A 90 2.34 -11.50 -0.82
C MET A 90 1.77 -10.08 -1.02
N VAL A 91 0.55 -9.97 -1.55
CA VAL A 91 -0.17 -8.68 -1.66
C VAL A 91 -0.38 -8.06 -0.27
N ALA A 92 -0.84 -8.85 0.71
CA ALA A 92 -1.06 -8.36 2.06
C ALA A 92 0.24 -7.79 2.67
N TYR A 93 1.37 -8.51 2.58
CA TYR A 93 2.66 -8.02 3.09
C TYR A 93 3.08 -6.70 2.45
N HIS A 94 2.95 -6.61 1.12
CA HIS A 94 3.33 -5.44 0.37
C HIS A 94 2.48 -4.22 0.76
N LEU A 95 1.15 -4.38 0.83
CA LEU A 95 0.23 -3.29 1.23
C LEU A 95 0.41 -2.89 2.69
N LEU A 96 0.58 -3.83 3.62
CA LEU A 96 0.86 -3.53 5.02
C LEU A 96 2.15 -2.71 5.15
N ARG A 97 3.22 -3.13 4.45
CA ARG A 97 4.48 -2.39 4.45
C ARG A 97 4.31 -0.97 3.91
N LYS A 98 3.49 -0.80 2.87
CA LYS A 98 3.23 0.47 2.18
C LYS A 98 2.37 1.43 2.99
N TYR A 99 1.35 0.95 3.69
CA TYR A 99 0.32 1.81 4.30
C TYR A 99 0.31 1.86 5.83
N THR A 100 1.07 1.01 6.51
CA THR A 100 1.11 1.02 7.99
C THR A 100 2.50 1.31 8.56
N ALA A 101 3.49 1.58 7.71
CA ALA A 101 4.91 1.64 8.07
C ALA A 101 5.39 0.45 8.93
N GLY A 102 4.69 -0.69 8.82
CA GLY A 102 4.92 -1.85 9.69
C GLY A 102 6.29 -2.47 9.40
N SER A 103 7.04 -2.77 10.46
CA SER A 103 8.32 -3.47 10.30
C SER A 103 8.08 -4.88 9.74
N TYR A 104 9.01 -5.37 8.92
CA TYR A 104 8.94 -6.73 8.36
C TYR A 104 8.80 -7.81 9.43
N SER A 105 9.40 -7.60 10.62
CA SER A 105 9.26 -8.52 11.75
C SER A 105 7.84 -8.55 12.28
N LYS A 106 7.21 -7.38 12.48
CA LYS A 106 5.85 -7.27 13.03
C LYS A 106 4.80 -7.81 12.06
N ILE A 107 5.00 -7.59 10.75
CA ILE A 107 4.19 -8.23 9.70
C ILE A 107 4.40 -9.76 9.76
N GLY A 108 5.65 -10.23 9.93
CA GLY A 108 5.95 -11.65 10.07
C GLY A 108 5.21 -12.31 11.24
N GLU A 109 5.24 -11.69 12.42
CA GLU A 109 4.53 -12.15 13.62
C GLU A 109 3.03 -12.32 13.36
N ARG A 110 2.39 -11.36 12.69
CA ARG A 110 0.96 -11.40 12.35
C ARG A 110 0.57 -12.60 11.47
N PHE A 111 1.49 -13.09 10.65
CA PHE A 111 1.23 -14.18 9.71
C PHE A 111 1.96 -15.48 10.08
N ASN A 112 2.59 -15.51 11.25
CA ASN A 112 3.47 -16.60 11.68
C ASN A 112 4.53 -16.94 10.61
N GLN A 113 5.24 -15.91 10.12
CA GLN A 113 6.28 -16.00 9.10
C GLN A 113 7.56 -15.32 9.55
N HIS A 114 8.71 -15.84 9.09
CA HIS A 114 9.99 -15.19 9.33
C HIS A 114 10.11 -13.87 8.57
N LYS A 115 10.77 -12.88 9.19
CA LYS A 115 11.12 -11.58 8.58
C LYS A 115 11.66 -11.71 7.16
N ARG A 116 12.56 -12.68 6.92
CA ARG A 116 13.18 -12.92 5.60
C ARG A 116 12.15 -13.29 4.54
N ASN A 117 11.13 -14.08 4.90
CA ASN A 117 10.05 -14.45 3.98
C ASN A 117 9.22 -13.22 3.61
N VAL A 118 8.90 -12.37 4.59
CA VAL A 118 8.15 -11.12 4.35
C VAL A 118 8.90 -10.21 3.40
N ILE A 119 10.20 -9.99 3.62
CA ILE A 119 11.05 -9.17 2.73
C ILE A 119 11.05 -9.74 1.31
N TYR A 120 11.30 -11.05 1.17
CA TYR A 120 11.29 -11.72 -0.12
C TYR A 120 9.98 -11.48 -0.87
N PHE A 121 8.84 -11.69 -0.20
CA PHE A 121 7.53 -11.53 -0.83
C PHE A 121 7.21 -10.06 -1.14
N CYS A 122 7.60 -9.10 -0.30
CA CYS A 122 7.44 -7.69 -0.65
C CYS A 122 8.21 -7.34 -1.93
N ASN A 123 9.49 -7.73 -2.03
CA ASN A 123 10.30 -7.46 -3.22
C ASN A 123 9.73 -8.17 -4.46
N LYS A 124 9.35 -9.44 -4.31
CA LYS A 124 8.71 -10.22 -5.38
C LYS A 124 7.40 -9.59 -5.85
N CYS A 125 6.63 -9.00 -4.94
CA CYS A 125 5.40 -8.28 -5.29
C CYS A 125 5.74 -7.07 -6.18
N SER A 126 6.71 -6.25 -5.76
CA SER A 126 7.18 -5.11 -6.55
C SER A 126 7.68 -5.52 -7.93
N GLU A 127 8.47 -6.59 -8.02
CA GLU A 127 8.92 -7.17 -9.29
C GLU A 127 7.76 -7.64 -10.15
N THR A 128 6.79 -8.36 -9.57
CA THR A 128 5.62 -8.87 -10.30
C THR A 128 4.78 -7.72 -10.86
N LEU A 129 4.65 -6.62 -10.11
CA LEU A 129 3.93 -5.42 -10.53
C LEU A 129 4.68 -4.62 -11.60
N SER A 130 6.02 -4.61 -11.59
CA SER A 130 6.80 -3.93 -12.63
C SER A 130 6.62 -4.57 -14.01
N VAL A 131 6.31 -5.86 -14.04
CA VAL A 131 5.98 -6.63 -15.25
C VAL A 131 4.51 -7.04 -15.32
N ALA A 132 3.59 -6.19 -14.84
CA ALA A 132 2.15 -6.45 -14.73
C ALA A 132 1.49 -7.02 -16.01
N ARG A 133 1.98 -6.68 -17.21
CA ARG A 133 1.48 -7.20 -18.49
C ARG A 133 1.51 -8.73 -18.58
N PHE A 134 2.45 -9.39 -17.89
CA PHE A 134 2.58 -10.85 -17.86
C PHE A 134 1.82 -11.49 -16.69
N HIS A 135 1.30 -10.68 -15.76
CA HIS A 135 0.54 -11.11 -14.60
C HIS A 135 -0.76 -10.31 -14.45
N PRO A 136 -1.62 -10.24 -15.50
CA PRO A 136 -2.74 -9.30 -15.53
C PRO A 136 -3.74 -9.53 -14.40
N VAL A 137 -4.08 -10.80 -14.11
CA VAL A 137 -5.02 -11.17 -13.04
C VAL A 137 -4.48 -10.78 -11.66
N PHE A 138 -3.18 -11.01 -11.42
CA PHE A 138 -2.55 -10.62 -10.16
C PHE A 138 -2.53 -9.10 -10.00
N ALA A 139 -2.12 -8.38 -11.06
CA ALA A 139 -2.04 -6.93 -11.05
C ALA A 139 -3.41 -6.26 -10.88
N GLU A 140 -4.45 -6.80 -11.51
CA GLU A 140 -5.82 -6.35 -11.34
C GLU A 140 -6.29 -6.52 -9.89
N ARG A 141 -6.16 -7.74 -9.34
CA ARG A 141 -6.51 -8.02 -7.94
C ARG A 141 -5.74 -7.12 -6.98
N TYR A 142 -4.44 -6.93 -7.20
CA TYR A 142 -3.62 -6.02 -6.40
C TYR A 142 -4.19 -4.60 -6.44
N LYS A 143 -4.44 -4.04 -7.63
CA LYS A 143 -5.00 -2.69 -7.79
C LYS A 143 -6.36 -2.55 -7.12
N THR A 144 -7.21 -3.57 -7.20
CA THR A 144 -8.52 -3.58 -6.52
C THR A 144 -8.35 -3.48 -5.02
N VAL A 145 -7.49 -4.31 -4.40
CA VAL A 145 -7.25 -4.27 -2.95
C VAL A 145 -6.61 -2.95 -2.54
N GLU A 146 -5.64 -2.45 -3.32
CA GLU A 146 -4.96 -1.19 -3.04
C GLU A 146 -5.93 -0.01 -3.09
N TYR A 147 -6.78 0.08 -4.11
CA TYR A 147 -7.81 1.11 -4.21
C TYR A 147 -8.79 1.07 -3.04
N GLN A 148 -9.25 -0.13 -2.66
CA GLN A 148 -10.12 -0.31 -1.49
C GLN A 148 -9.43 0.12 -0.19
N THR A 149 -8.14 -0.19 -0.05
CA THR A 149 -7.32 0.17 1.12
C THR A 149 -7.16 1.69 1.22
N ILE A 150 -6.80 2.37 0.14
CA ILE A 150 -6.69 3.84 0.11
C ILE A 150 -8.03 4.48 0.46
N THR A 151 -9.12 4.01 -0.14
CA THR A 151 -10.47 4.52 0.10
C THR A 151 -10.93 4.30 1.54
N PHE A 152 -10.49 3.22 2.17
CA PHE A 152 -10.77 2.95 3.57
C PHE A 152 -9.98 3.88 4.49
N ILE A 153 -8.66 4.00 4.26
CA ILE A 153 -7.78 4.87 5.04
C ILE A 153 -8.25 6.32 4.97
N SER A 154 -8.67 6.80 3.79
CA SER A 154 -9.16 8.18 3.62
C SER A 154 -10.47 8.48 4.36
N LYS A 155 -11.16 7.45 4.87
CA LYS A 155 -12.40 7.58 5.68
C LYS A 155 -12.15 7.39 7.18
N LEU A 156 -10.94 6.98 7.56
CA LEU A 156 -10.52 6.88 8.97
C LEU A 156 -9.98 8.22 9.51
N GLU A 157 -9.88 9.23 8.65
CA GLU A 157 -9.45 10.60 8.97
C GLU A 157 -10.64 11.55 9.14
#